data_AF-A0A7X8MRC2-F1
#
_entry.id   AF-A0A7X8MRC2-F1
#
_cell.length_a   1.000
_cell.length_b   1.000
_cell.length_c   1.000
_cell.angle_alpha   90.00
_cell.angle_beta   90.00
_cell.angle_gamma   90.00
#
_symmetry.space_group_name_H-M   'P 1'
#
loop_
_entity.id
_entity.type
_entity.pdbx_description
1 polymer ?
#
loop_
_entity_poly.entity_id
_entity_poly.type
_entity_poly.pdbx_seq_one_letter_code
_entity_poly.pdbx_strand_id
1 'polypeptide(L)'
;MTEEIYPLLRKFVKLSEDWLANNEGRQGHEDLLQLYFDVLAFLRAWELYSDDYITYVEEAANDLTIKLFCLHPGKLLRQSINKGRAAVFFSATLTPMTYFKDILGGKEEDYTMRLPSPFPKERQCLLIADRVSTFLPTNT
;
A
#
# COMPACT_ATOMS: atom_id res chain seq x y z
N MET A 1 -3.07 21.66 -5.47
CA MET A 1 -2.69 20.59 -6.44
C MET A 1 -3.38 19.25 -6.17
N THR A 2 -3.18 18.58 -5.03
CA THR A 2 -3.86 17.31 -4.71
C THR A 2 -5.38 17.44 -4.61
N GLU A 3 -5.89 18.51 -3.99
CA GLU A 3 -7.35 18.71 -3.86
C GLU A 3 -8.05 19.04 -5.19
N GLU A 4 -7.31 19.51 -6.19
CA GLU A 4 -7.86 19.92 -7.48
C GLU A 4 -8.02 18.75 -8.46
N ILE A 5 -7.22 17.68 -8.32
CA ILE A 5 -7.30 16.55 -9.25
C ILE A 5 -8.50 15.64 -8.98
N TYR A 6 -8.90 15.51 -7.72
CA TYR A 6 -10.04 14.68 -7.32
C TYR A 6 -11.36 15.04 -8.03
N PRO A 7 -11.82 16.32 -8.07
CA PRO A 7 -13.02 16.68 -8.81
C PRO A 7 -12.86 16.48 -10.33
N LEU A 8 -11.66 16.63 -10.88
CA LEU A 8 -11.39 16.38 -12.30
C LEU A 8 -11.51 14.89 -12.64
N LEU A 9 -10.98 13.99 -11.80
CA LEU A 9 -11.11 12.55 -11.97
C LEU A 9 -12.57 12.08 -11.83
N ARG A 10 -13.35 12.65 -10.90
CA ARG A 10 -14.80 12.35 -10.82
C ARG A 10 -15.55 12.82 -12.07
N LYS A 11 -15.20 13.98 -12.61
CA LYS A 11 -15.78 14.47 -13.87
C LYS A 11 -15.40 13.55 -15.04
N PHE A 12 -14.14 13.11 -15.11
CA PHE A 12 -13.67 12.15 -16.10
C PHE A 12 -14.47 10.85 -16.07
N VAL A 13 -14.67 10.26 -14.88
CA VAL A 13 -15.46 9.02 -14.71
C VAL A 13 -16.87 9.20 -15.28
N LYS A 14 -17.56 10.29 -14.92
CA LYS A 14 -18.92 10.55 -15.41
C LYS A 14 -18.99 10.65 -16.94
N LEU A 15 -18.09 11.43 -17.55
CA LEU A 15 -18.06 11.60 -19.01
C LEU A 15 -17.68 10.30 -19.73
N SER A 16 -16.77 9.53 -19.16
CA SER A 16 -16.32 8.26 -19.72
C SER A 16 -17.42 7.21 -19.64
N GLU A 17 -18.17 7.14 -18.54
CA GLU A 17 -19.31 6.24 -18.39
C GLU A 17 -20.38 6.47 -19.47
N ASP A 18 -20.78 7.72 -19.67
CA ASP A 18 -21.75 8.11 -20.72
C ASP A 18 -21.24 7.74 -22.12
N TRP A 19 -19.95 7.94 -22.38
CA TRP A 19 -19.35 7.61 -23.67
C TRP A 19 -19.23 6.09 -23.87
N LEU A 20 -18.72 5.36 -22.89
CA LEU A 20 -18.50 3.90 -22.97
C LEU A 20 -19.81 3.15 -23.20
N ALA A 21 -20.92 3.59 -22.60
CA ALA A 21 -22.24 2.99 -22.76
C ALA A 21 -22.81 3.12 -24.19
N ASN A 22 -22.41 4.15 -24.94
CA ASN A 22 -22.97 4.47 -26.27
C ASN A 22 -22.02 4.14 -27.43
N ASN A 23 -20.80 3.69 -27.15
CA ASN A 23 -19.71 3.59 -28.14
C ASN A 23 -18.98 2.24 -28.13
N GLU A 24 -19.66 1.16 -27.73
CA GLU A 24 -19.11 -0.21 -27.80
C GLU A 24 -18.57 -0.54 -29.20
N GLY A 25 -17.40 -1.18 -29.25
CA GLY A 25 -16.74 -1.58 -30.49
C GLY A 25 -16.12 -0.44 -31.31
N ARG A 26 -16.18 0.82 -30.86
CA ARG A 26 -15.42 1.91 -31.48
C ARG A 26 -13.94 1.85 -31.14
N GLN A 27 -13.11 2.42 -32.02
CA GLN A 27 -11.68 2.58 -31.78
C GLN A 27 -11.43 3.33 -30.47
N GLY A 28 -10.54 2.79 -29.63
CA GLY A 28 -10.19 3.36 -28.32
C GLY A 28 -11.18 3.03 -27.19
N HIS A 29 -12.22 2.22 -27.45
CA HIS A 29 -13.17 1.81 -26.41
C HIS A 29 -12.50 0.99 -25.30
N GLU A 30 -11.71 -0.02 -25.66
CA GLU A 30 -11.00 -0.86 -24.68
C GLU A 30 -9.99 -0.07 -23.85
N ASP A 31 -9.22 0.82 -24.48
CA ASP A 31 -8.24 1.67 -23.78
C ASP A 31 -8.92 2.63 -22.78
N LEU A 32 -10.02 3.27 -23.18
CA LEU A 32 -10.79 4.14 -22.29
C LEU A 32 -11.46 3.33 -21.18
N LEU A 33 -11.94 2.12 -21.46
CA LEU A 33 -12.56 1.23 -20.48
C LEU A 33 -11.55 0.83 -19.40
N GLN A 34 -10.32 0.49 -19.81
CA GLN A 34 -9.23 0.19 -18.89
C GLN A 34 -8.91 1.42 -18.01
N LEU A 35 -8.71 2.59 -18.62
CA LEU A 35 -8.44 3.84 -17.90
C LEU A 35 -9.57 4.21 -16.94
N TYR A 36 -10.82 4.00 -17.34
CA TYR A 36 -12.00 4.22 -16.51
C TYR A 36 -11.94 3.38 -15.22
N PHE A 37 -11.63 2.09 -15.33
CA PHE A 37 -11.49 1.22 -14.17
C PHE A 37 -10.28 1.58 -13.30
N ASP A 38 -9.17 1.97 -13.90
CA ASP A 38 -7.98 2.41 -13.18
C ASP A 38 -8.26 3.68 -12.37
N VAL A 39 -8.96 4.66 -12.95
CA VAL A 39 -9.37 5.89 -12.25
C VAL A 39 -10.39 5.58 -11.14
N LEU A 40 -11.34 4.67 -11.37
CA LEU A 40 -12.26 4.22 -10.31
C LEU A 40 -11.52 3.54 -9.15
N ALA A 41 -10.54 2.70 -9.44
CA ALA A 41 -9.69 2.07 -8.41
C ALA A 41 -8.90 3.13 -7.63
N PHE A 42 -8.31 4.10 -8.32
CA PHE A 42 -7.60 5.21 -7.71
C PHE A 42 -8.51 6.06 -6.81
N LEU A 43 -9.71 6.42 -7.27
CA LEU A 43 -10.68 7.20 -6.48
C LEU A 43 -11.14 6.44 -5.22
N ARG A 44 -11.33 5.12 -5.29
CA ARG A 44 -11.63 4.30 -4.11
C ARG A 44 -10.48 4.31 -3.09
N ALA A 45 -9.23 4.29 -3.56
CA ALA A 45 -8.07 4.45 -2.67
C ALA A 45 -8.01 5.86 -2.08
N TRP A 46 -8.34 6.88 -2.87
CA TRP A 46 -8.42 8.28 -2.42
C TRP A 46 -9.45 8.49 -1.31
N GLU A 47 -10.57 7.76 -1.33
CA GLU A 47 -11.58 7.80 -0.27
C GLU A 47 -11.05 7.28 1.09
N LEU A 48 -9.98 6.49 1.09
CA LEU A 48 -9.29 6.02 2.29
C LEU A 48 -8.13 6.94 2.72
N TYR A 49 -7.87 8.01 1.97
CA TYR A 49 -6.76 8.92 2.22
C TYR A 49 -6.93 9.63 3.56
N SER A 50 -5.87 9.62 4.35
CA SER A 50 -5.80 10.23 5.68
C SER A 50 -4.41 10.82 5.91
N ASP A 51 -4.15 11.32 7.12
CA ASP A 51 -2.82 11.76 7.55
C ASP A 51 -1.76 10.63 7.54
N ASP A 52 -2.19 9.37 7.38
CA ASP A 52 -1.31 8.20 7.25
C ASP A 52 -0.84 7.97 5.80
N TYR A 53 -1.19 8.87 4.88
CA TYR A 53 -0.80 8.83 3.47
C TYR A 53 0.02 10.06 3.08
N ILE A 54 0.93 9.86 2.14
CA ILE A 54 1.61 10.93 1.42
C ILE A 54 1.36 10.79 -0.07
N THR A 55 1.30 11.92 -0.77
CA THR A 55 1.14 11.92 -2.23
C THR A 55 2.47 12.22 -2.89
N TYR A 56 2.91 11.33 -3.76
CA TYR A 56 4.02 11.57 -4.68
C TYR A 56 3.49 11.97 -6.04
N VAL A 57 4.13 12.97 -6.63
CA VAL A 57 3.90 13.40 -8.00
C VAL A 57 5.25 13.34 -8.71
N GLU A 58 5.33 12.53 -9.75
CA GLU A 58 6.51 12.38 -10.59
C GLU A 58 6.14 12.81 -12.01
N GLU A 59 6.87 13.79 -12.53
CA GLU A 59 6.73 14.27 -13.91
C GLU A 59 7.95 13.77 -14.69
N ALA A 60 7.70 12.96 -15.72
CA ALA A 60 8.73 12.37 -16.56
C ALA A 60 8.41 12.64 -18.03
N ALA A 61 9.12 13.59 -18.64
CA ALA A 61 8.92 14.05 -20.02
C ALA A 61 7.47 14.44 -20.33
N ASN A 62 6.65 13.49 -20.79
CA ASN A 62 5.24 13.70 -21.15
C ASN A 62 4.26 12.96 -20.23
N ASP A 63 4.75 12.22 -19.22
CA ASP A 63 3.95 11.43 -18.32
C ASP A 63 3.91 12.05 -16.91
N LEU A 64 2.73 11.97 -16.30
CA LEU A 64 2.49 12.37 -14.91
C LEU A 64 2.06 11.16 -14.10
N THR A 65 2.87 10.76 -13.12
CA THR A 65 2.54 9.69 -12.19
C THR A 65 2.14 10.27 -10.85
N ILE A 66 0.96 9.89 -10.36
CA ILE A 66 0.46 10.28 -9.04
C ILE A 66 0.30 9.02 -8.20
N LYS A 67 0.96 8.99 -7.04
CA LYS A 67 0.95 7.84 -6.14
C LYS A 67 0.52 8.25 -4.75
N LEU A 68 -0.55 7.62 -4.27
CA LEU A 68 -0.97 7.68 -2.87
C LEU A 68 -0.20 6.60 -2.11
N PHE A 69 0.73 7.00 -1.25
CA PHE A 69 1.59 6.09 -0.52
C PHE A 69 1.16 6.02 0.93
N CYS A 70 0.63 4.87 1.34
CA CYS A 70 0.26 4.59 2.72
C CYS A 70 1.52 4.38 3.58
N LEU A 71 1.77 5.30 4.52
CA LEU A 71 2.84 5.19 5.50
C LEU A 71 2.46 4.28 6.67
N HIS A 72 1.18 4.29 7.07
CA HIS A 72 0.69 3.48 8.19
C HIS A 72 -0.68 2.84 7.92
N PRO A 73 -0.74 1.52 7.69
CA PRO A 73 -1.99 0.84 7.36
C PRO A 73 -2.81 0.38 8.58
N GLY A 74 -2.29 0.55 9.81
CA GLY A 74 -2.85 -0.09 11.00
C GLY A 74 -4.30 0.29 11.29
N LYS A 75 -4.71 1.54 11.04
CA LYS A 75 -6.10 1.98 11.20
C LYS A 75 -7.05 1.23 10.25
N LEU A 76 -6.68 1.11 8.98
CA LEU A 76 -7.48 0.46 7.93
C LEU A 76 -7.56 -1.05 8.15
N LEU A 77 -6.44 -1.67 8.55
CA LEU A 77 -6.40 -3.08 8.91
C LEU A 77 -7.28 -3.37 10.13
N ARG A 78 -7.19 -2.54 11.18
CA ARG A 78 -8.04 -2.67 12.37
C ARG A 78 -9.53 -2.58 12.05
N GLN A 79 -9.93 -1.63 11.20
CA GLN A 79 -11.32 -1.52 10.74
C GLN A 79 -11.77 -2.80 10.03
N SER A 80 -10.90 -3.42 9.25
CA SER A 80 -11.19 -4.67 8.55
C SER A 80 -11.27 -5.86 9.50
N ILE A 81 -10.33 -5.98 10.46
CA ILE A 81 -10.31 -7.01 11.50
C ILE A 81 -11.59 -6.98 12.35
N ASN A 82 -12.05 -5.78 12.72
CA ASN A 82 -13.25 -5.58 13.53
C ASN A 82 -14.56 -6.02 12.85
N LYS A 83 -14.54 -6.32 11.54
CA LYS A 83 -15.69 -6.93 10.84
C LYS A 83 -15.81 -8.43 11.15
N GLY A 84 -14.73 -9.06 11.60
CA GLY A 84 -14.70 -10.45 12.07
C GLY A 84 -14.80 -10.54 13.60
N ARG A 85 -14.81 -11.78 14.12
CA ARG A 85 -14.78 -12.02 15.58
C ARG A 85 -13.37 -11.99 16.17
N ALA A 86 -12.36 -12.41 15.40
CA ALA A 86 -10.96 -12.45 15.80
C ALA A 86 -10.06 -12.55 14.56
N ALA A 87 -8.80 -12.14 14.69
CA ALA A 87 -7.75 -12.35 13.71
C ALA A 87 -6.50 -12.92 14.41
N VAL A 88 -5.81 -13.85 13.74
CA VAL A 88 -4.56 -14.44 14.23
C VAL A 88 -3.48 -14.23 13.18
N PHE A 89 -2.44 -13.48 13.55
CA PHE A 89 -1.28 -13.24 12.71
C PHE A 89 -0.14 -14.16 13.11
N PHE A 90 0.36 -14.95 12.17
CA PHE A 90 1.45 -15.89 12.39
C PHE A 90 2.55 -15.69 11.35
N SER A 91 3.78 -15.45 11.81
CA SER A 91 4.97 -15.40 10.96
C SER A 91 6.23 -15.61 11.80
N ALA A 92 7.28 -16.12 11.16
CA ALA A 92 8.59 -16.33 11.78
C ALA A 92 9.41 -15.03 11.93
N THR A 93 9.01 -13.94 11.27
CA THR A 93 9.80 -12.69 11.14
C THR A 93 9.15 -11.47 11.79
N LEU A 94 8.13 -11.62 12.65
CA LEU A 94 7.49 -10.51 13.37
C LEU A 94 8.36 -10.01 14.53
N THR A 95 9.52 -9.45 14.20
CA THR A 95 10.46 -8.87 15.17
C THR A 95 10.92 -7.51 14.66
N PRO A 96 10.77 -6.42 15.43
CA PRO A 96 10.21 -6.34 16.79
C PRO A 96 8.69 -6.53 16.83
N MET A 97 8.18 -7.26 17.84
CA MET A 97 6.75 -7.61 17.94
C MET A 97 5.84 -6.38 18.10
N THR A 98 6.28 -5.37 18.85
CA THR A 98 5.53 -4.13 19.08
C THR A 98 5.26 -3.36 17.78
N TYR A 99 6.27 -3.26 16.91
CA TYR A 99 6.17 -2.59 15.61
C TYR A 99 5.15 -3.28 14.70
N PHE A 100 5.26 -4.60 14.55
CA PHE A 100 4.34 -5.33 13.68
C PHE A 100 2.92 -5.38 14.24
N LYS A 101 2.76 -5.46 15.57
CA LYS A 101 1.45 -5.37 16.22
C LYS A 101 0.74 -4.05 15.85
N ASP A 102 1.44 -2.93 15.94
CA ASP A 102 0.89 -1.61 15.60
C ASP A 102 0.53 -1.50 14.12
N ILE A 103 1.47 -1.84 13.21
CA ILE A 103 1.22 -1.80 11.75
C ILE A 103 0.09 -2.72 11.32
N LEU A 104 -0.07 -3.88 11.96
CA LEU A 104 -1.14 -4.84 11.64
C LEU A 104 -2.49 -4.45 12.26
N GLY A 105 -2.59 -3.32 12.95
CA GLY A 105 -3.83 -2.82 13.53
C GLY A 105 -4.21 -3.47 14.86
N GLY A 106 -3.26 -4.11 15.53
CA GLY A 106 -3.41 -4.59 16.90
C GLY A 106 -3.45 -3.45 17.92
N LYS A 107 -3.83 -3.78 19.15
CA LYS A 107 -3.82 -2.92 20.33
C LYS A 107 -2.81 -3.41 21.34
N GLU A 108 -2.43 -2.55 22.28
CA GLU A 108 -1.42 -2.87 23.29
C GLU A 108 -1.79 -4.13 24.07
N GLU A 109 -3.07 -4.26 24.44
CA GLU A 109 -3.62 -5.40 25.17
C GLU A 109 -3.71 -6.71 24.37
N ASP A 110 -3.50 -6.69 23.06
CA ASP A 110 -3.61 -7.89 22.23
C ASP A 110 -2.51 -8.90 22.55
N TYR A 111 -2.91 -10.17 22.62
CA TYR A 111 -2.01 -11.28 22.95
C TYR A 111 -0.90 -11.43 21.90
N THR A 112 0.33 -11.61 22.38
CA THR A 112 1.48 -11.93 21.52
C THR A 112 2.23 -13.13 22.07
N MET A 113 2.80 -13.91 21.16
CA MET A 113 3.57 -15.10 21.49
C MET A 113 4.75 -15.21 20.55
N ARG A 114 5.92 -15.58 21.09
CA ARG A 114 7.11 -15.94 20.33
C ARG A 114 7.56 -17.33 20.75
N LEU A 115 7.64 -18.23 19.78
CA LEU A 115 8.14 -19.57 19.99
C LEU A 115 9.65 -19.59 19.68
N PRO A 116 10.48 -20.24 20.52
CA PRO A 116 11.89 -20.43 20.22
C PRO A 116 12.06 -21.36 19.03
N SER A 117 13.21 -21.26 18.34
CA SER A 117 13.57 -22.23 17.30
C SER A 117 13.62 -23.63 17.92
N PRO A 118 12.99 -24.65 17.29
CA PRO A 118 13.09 -26.03 17.74
C PRO A 118 14.42 -26.68 17.34
N PHE A 119 15.24 -26.01 16.51
CA PHE A 119 16.49 -26.56 16.00
C PHE A 119 17.69 -26.21 16.90
N PRO A 120 18.62 -27.15 17.11
CA PRO A 120 19.88 -26.90 17.81
C PRO A 120 20.70 -25.81 17.10
N LYS A 121 21.33 -24.92 17.88
CA LYS A 121 22.11 -23.80 17.33
C LYS A 121 23.35 -24.27 16.57
N GLU A 122 23.89 -25.43 16.93
CA GLU A 122 25.08 -26.03 16.32
C GLU A 122 24.83 -26.43 14.85
N ARG A 123 23.56 -26.55 14.44
CA ARG A 123 23.16 -26.81 13.06
C ARG A 123 22.99 -25.53 12.23
N GLN A 124 23.28 -24.36 12.80
CA GLN A 124 23.22 -23.06 12.14
C GLN A 124 24.63 -22.50 11.92
N CYS A 125 25.05 -22.35 10.67
CA CYS A 125 26.26 -21.61 10.30
C CYS A 125 25.88 -20.18 9.91
N LEU A 126 26.16 -19.20 10.78
CA LEU A 126 25.98 -17.78 10.49
C LEU A 126 27.34 -17.16 10.17
N LEU A 127 27.51 -16.68 8.93
CA LEU A 127 28.73 -16.02 8.47
C LEU A 127 28.41 -14.55 8.17
N ILE A 128 29.25 -13.64 8.66
CA ILE A 128 29.13 -12.19 8.41
C ILE A 128 30.40 -11.75 7.68
N ALA A 129 30.24 -11.23 6.46
CA ALA A 129 31.33 -10.61 5.71
C ALA A 129 31.42 -9.12 6.10
N ASP A 130 32.39 -8.78 6.94
CA ASP A 130 32.56 -7.43 7.53
C ASP A 130 33.44 -6.49 6.68
N ARG A 131 33.97 -6.96 5.54
CA ARG A 131 34.84 -6.18 4.64
C ARG A 131 34.11 -5.59 3.42
N VAL A 132 32.81 -5.83 3.30
CA VAL A 132 31.97 -5.24 2.25
C VAL A 132 30.88 -4.43 2.93
N SER A 133 30.67 -3.20 2.47
CA SER A 133 29.63 -2.32 2.97
C SER A 133 28.77 -1.81 1.84
N THR A 134 27.45 -1.84 2.03
CA THR A 134 26.45 -1.19 1.16
C THR A 134 26.07 0.21 1.66
N PHE A 135 26.75 0.71 2.70
CA PHE A 135 26.58 2.07 3.18
C PHE A 135 26.98 3.04 2.07
N LEU A 136 26.06 3.90 1.64
CA LEU A 136 26.36 4.98 0.70
C LEU A 136 27.17 6.04 1.44
N PRO A 137 28.46 6.26 1.09
CA PRO A 137 29.27 7.28 1.75
C PRO A 137 28.70 8.64 1.38
N THR A 138 28.16 9.37 2.34
CA THR A 138 27.81 10.78 2.16
C THR A 138 29.07 11.60 2.40
N ASN A 139 29.61 12.23 1.35
CA ASN A 139 30.64 13.27 1.50
C ASN A 139 29.99 14.48 2.18
N THR A 140 30.07 14.54 3.51
CA THR A 140 29.82 15.74 4.32
C THR A 140 31.08 16.09 5.09
#